data_AF-A0A518SBQ7-F1
#
_entry.id   AF-A0A518SBQ7-F1
#
_cell.length_a   1.000
_cell.length_b   1.000
_cell.length_c   1.000
_cell.angle_alpha   90.00
_cell.angle_beta   90.00
_cell.angle_gamma   90.00
#
_symmetry.space_group_name_H-M   'P 1'
#
loop_
_entity.id
_entity.type
_entity.pdbx_description
1 polymer ?
#
loop_
_entity_poly.entity_id
_entity_poly.type
_entity_poly.pdbx_seq_one_letter_code
_entity_poly.pdbx_strand_id
1 'polypeptide(L)'
;MPVIDDDGRLFGVINVIDALVVLLVIAVLAAGVALINPFANPQEESRYATVDLGTQPDYVAAQISSGDKLAPNTPGNLTVTDVYYSPTQDGDVRVIARVLLRGTLTQDPQRFQYAGRTLGAGNELTIQTPNYTVSGTITRLNQTGATLQTRDATVQLRTTVSADIADSISTGDTVVAAGRQVATVTAVTITPTSNPAQHHVTVRATMQVYAGDTQPQFANQSITLGANVPLTTTEYSVTGQVTQLGTTGLNLTTTDVVMETTVATTTAQALSAGDTYRIHNTTVAEVTSIQVYPTGNPTQKRALIGLSLRTVIQDGTPTFAGAPVKLGTTIPLRTPAYDISGSIVRVRSQTPPGTVTNTTVRIQIEGIAPTIADGLHVGMTETQDGTTYARLTAMHTEPAIVILRSESGQIYKRAHPVKQDVYLTATLRTRQTDTGLTFHARSLQEGTQIVLDLGSITIRGTVTNIQ
;
A
#
# COMPACT_ATOMS: atom_id res chain seq x y z
N MET A 1 11.81 -100.33 1.70
CA MET A 1 12.48 -100.50 3.01
C MET A 1 11.92 -99.43 3.93
N PRO A 2 11.42 -99.78 5.13
CA PRO A 2 10.97 -98.77 6.08
C PRO A 2 12.18 -97.92 6.50
N VAL A 3 11.99 -96.59 6.55
CA VAL A 3 13.07 -95.62 6.81
C VAL A 3 13.50 -95.64 8.29
N ILE A 4 12.65 -96.18 9.16
CA ILE A 4 12.84 -96.32 10.60
C ILE A 4 12.47 -97.76 10.99
N ASP A 5 13.31 -98.44 11.77
CA ASP A 5 13.03 -99.80 12.28
C ASP A 5 12.32 -99.79 13.65
N ASP A 6 11.86 -100.97 14.08
CA ASP A 6 11.09 -101.16 15.33
C ASP A 6 11.90 -100.85 16.60
N ASP A 7 13.22 -100.67 16.49
CA ASP A 7 14.14 -100.26 17.55
C ASP A 7 14.48 -98.75 17.52
N GLY A 8 13.83 -97.98 16.64
CA GLY A 8 14.00 -96.52 16.54
C GLY A 8 15.29 -96.08 15.86
N ARG A 9 15.87 -96.87 14.94
CA ARG A 9 17.08 -96.50 14.20
C ARG A 9 16.75 -96.02 12.78
N LEU A 10 17.37 -94.92 12.35
CA LEU A 10 17.25 -94.36 11.01
C LEU A 10 18.20 -95.11 10.07
N PHE A 11 17.68 -95.73 9.02
CA PHE A 11 18.44 -96.55 8.06
C PHE A 11 19.27 -97.70 8.68
N GLY A 12 18.93 -98.17 9.89
CA GLY A 12 19.57 -99.33 10.56
C GLY A 12 20.98 -99.10 11.10
N VAL A 13 21.55 -97.89 11.00
CA VAL A 13 22.94 -97.60 11.42
C VAL A 13 23.03 -96.56 12.54
N ILE A 14 22.06 -95.64 12.66
CA ILE A 14 22.12 -94.52 13.61
C ILE A 14 20.81 -94.44 14.42
N ASN A 15 20.90 -94.19 15.72
CA ASN A 15 19.73 -94.01 16.59
C ASN A 15 18.98 -92.71 16.22
N VAL A 16 17.66 -92.74 16.03
CA VAL A 16 16.84 -91.58 15.59
C VAL A 16 17.03 -90.37 16.49
N ILE A 17 17.19 -90.60 17.79
CA ILE A 17 17.37 -89.53 18.77
C ILE A 17 18.70 -88.79 18.55
N ASP A 18 19.79 -89.53 18.29
CA ASP A 18 21.09 -88.93 18.00
C ASP A 18 21.10 -88.18 16.67
N ALA A 19 20.43 -88.73 15.65
CA ALA A 19 20.26 -88.03 14.37
C ALA A 19 19.52 -86.70 14.54
N LEU A 20 18.46 -86.66 15.36
CA LEU A 20 17.74 -85.43 15.70
C LEU A 20 18.58 -84.44 16.51
N VAL A 21 19.39 -84.91 17.45
CA VAL A 21 20.29 -84.04 18.23
C VAL A 21 21.37 -83.42 17.35
N VAL A 22 21.97 -84.20 16.44
CA VAL A 22 22.95 -83.68 15.47
C VAL A 22 22.29 -82.65 14.54
N LEU A 23 21.07 -82.92 14.08
CA LEU A 23 20.31 -81.99 13.23
C LEU A 23 19.93 -80.72 14.00
N LEU A 24 19.59 -80.84 15.29
CA LEU A 24 19.36 -79.70 16.19
C LEU A 24 20.64 -78.89 16.41
N VAL A 25 21.79 -79.54 16.64
CA VAL A 25 23.08 -78.86 16.81
C VAL A 25 23.51 -78.17 15.52
N ILE A 26 23.32 -78.80 14.36
CA ILE A 26 23.57 -78.17 13.06
C ILE A 26 22.60 -77.01 12.82
N ALA A 27 21.32 -77.15 13.20
CA ALA A 27 20.34 -76.07 13.08
C ALA A 27 20.65 -74.90 14.03
N VAL A 28 21.10 -75.18 15.25
CA VAL A 28 21.50 -74.16 16.24
C VAL A 28 22.83 -73.51 15.85
N LEU A 29 23.78 -74.25 15.26
CA LEU A 29 25.00 -73.68 14.70
C LEU A 29 24.71 -72.84 13.46
N ALA A 30 23.86 -73.31 12.55
CA ALA A 30 23.44 -72.56 11.37
C ALA A 30 22.64 -71.30 11.76
N ALA A 31 21.74 -71.41 12.75
CA ALA A 31 21.01 -70.27 13.30
C ALA A 31 21.94 -69.31 14.07
N GLY A 32 22.93 -69.83 14.81
CA GLY A 32 23.94 -69.05 15.53
C GLY A 32 24.87 -68.28 14.58
N VAL A 33 25.29 -68.88 13.46
CA VAL A 33 26.08 -68.22 12.41
C VAL A 33 25.23 -67.21 11.63
N ALA A 34 23.93 -67.47 11.42
CA ALA A 34 23.03 -66.53 10.76
C ALA A 34 22.69 -65.30 11.63
N LEU A 35 22.57 -65.46 12.95
CA LEU A 35 22.32 -64.36 13.88
C LEU A 35 23.54 -63.48 14.14
N ILE A 36 24.75 -64.05 14.03
CA ILE A 36 26.02 -63.34 14.19
C ILE A 36 26.63 -63.17 12.79
N ASN A 37 25.99 -62.40 11.93
CA ASN A 37 26.61 -61.96 10.68
C ASN A 37 27.18 -60.55 10.88
N PRO A 38 28.42 -60.40 11.39
CA PRO A 38 29.08 -59.10 11.55
C PRO A 38 29.40 -58.42 10.20
N PHE A 39 29.08 -59.08 9.08
CA PHE A 39 29.28 -58.63 7.71
C PHE A 39 27.95 -58.32 6.99
N ALA A 40 26.86 -58.08 7.72
CA ALA A 40 25.68 -57.48 7.09
C ALA A 40 26.10 -56.13 6.49
N ASN A 41 26.22 -56.09 5.16
CA ASN A 41 26.59 -54.87 4.45
C ASN A 41 25.60 -53.76 4.84
N PRO A 42 26.08 -52.56 5.19
CA PRO A 42 25.20 -51.44 5.48
C PRO A 42 24.18 -51.31 4.34
N GLN A 43 22.89 -51.31 4.67
CA GLN A 43 21.85 -51.22 3.66
C GLN A 43 21.95 -49.84 3.02
N GLU A 44 22.33 -49.79 1.75
CA GLU A 44 22.36 -48.55 1.00
C GLU A 44 20.97 -47.93 0.99
N GLU A 45 20.93 -46.63 1.26
CA GLU A 45 19.68 -45.91 1.32
C GLU A 45 19.84 -44.50 0.78
N SER A 46 18.77 -44.02 0.15
CA SER A 46 18.66 -42.64 -0.32
C SER A 46 17.74 -41.85 0.60
N ARG A 47 18.15 -40.62 0.90
CA ARG A 47 17.35 -39.62 1.61
C ARG A 47 17.39 -38.30 0.88
N TYR A 48 16.29 -37.57 0.95
CA TYR A 48 16.21 -36.20 0.48
C TYR A 48 16.36 -35.26 1.66
N ALA A 49 17.39 -34.42 1.66
CA ALA A 49 17.59 -33.39 2.67
C ALA A 49 17.18 -32.03 2.12
N THR A 50 16.49 -31.23 2.93
CA THR A 50 16.33 -29.79 2.68
C THR A 50 17.39 -29.05 3.49
N VAL A 51 18.21 -28.26 2.81
CA VAL A 51 19.37 -27.56 3.37
C VAL A 51 19.12 -26.06 3.22
N ASP A 52 19.11 -25.34 4.33
CA ASP A 52 19.15 -23.88 4.32
C ASP A 52 20.62 -23.46 4.20
N LEU A 53 21.01 -22.99 3.02
CA LEU A 53 22.37 -22.53 2.71
C LEU A 53 22.58 -21.08 3.16
N GLY A 54 21.59 -20.47 3.80
CA GLY A 54 21.63 -19.09 4.27
C GLY A 54 21.67 -18.09 3.11
N THR A 55 22.22 -16.93 3.41
CA THR A 55 22.43 -15.83 2.47
C THR A 55 23.77 -16.02 1.74
N GLN A 56 23.75 -15.90 0.42
CA GLN A 56 24.90 -16.05 -0.46
C GLN A 56 25.01 -14.83 -1.38
N PRO A 57 26.23 -14.39 -1.74
CA PRO A 57 26.38 -13.41 -2.81
C PRO A 57 25.70 -13.89 -4.09
N ASP A 58 25.07 -12.98 -4.84
CA ASP A 58 24.27 -13.34 -6.03
C ASP A 58 25.06 -14.20 -7.04
N TYR A 59 26.34 -13.87 -7.26
CA TYR A 59 27.22 -14.62 -8.16
C TYR A 59 27.52 -16.06 -7.67
N VAL A 60 27.48 -16.33 -6.36
CA VAL A 60 27.62 -17.69 -5.80
C VAL A 60 26.31 -18.42 -5.92
N ALA A 61 25.20 -17.79 -5.54
CA ALA A 61 23.87 -18.37 -5.63
C ALA A 61 23.54 -18.81 -7.07
N ALA A 62 23.92 -18.00 -8.07
CA ALA A 62 23.73 -18.30 -9.49
C ALA A 62 24.48 -19.57 -9.97
N GLN A 63 25.54 -19.99 -9.26
CA GLN A 63 26.26 -21.23 -9.60
C GLN A 63 25.59 -22.49 -9.04
N ILE A 64 24.72 -22.37 -8.04
CA ILE A 64 24.06 -23.50 -7.41
C ILE A 64 22.84 -23.87 -8.26
N SER A 65 22.76 -25.08 -8.78
CA SER A 65 21.68 -25.52 -9.67
C SER A 65 21.27 -26.98 -9.43
N SER A 66 20.04 -27.30 -9.85
CA SER A 66 19.60 -28.70 -9.89
C SER A 66 20.46 -29.50 -10.88
N GLY A 67 20.85 -30.70 -10.49
CA GLY A 67 21.78 -31.56 -11.21
C GLY A 67 23.22 -31.51 -10.69
N ASP A 68 23.57 -30.51 -9.87
CA ASP A 68 24.92 -30.36 -9.34
C ASP A 68 25.31 -31.56 -8.45
N LYS A 69 26.56 -32.01 -8.60
CA LYS A 69 27.15 -33.12 -7.85
C LYS A 69 28.41 -32.66 -7.15
N LEU A 70 28.77 -33.38 -6.10
CA LEU A 70 30.05 -33.16 -5.42
C LEU A 70 31.23 -33.36 -6.37
N ALA A 71 32.33 -32.65 -6.09
CA ALA A 71 33.59 -32.84 -6.79
C ALA A 71 34.09 -34.30 -6.62
N PRO A 72 34.83 -34.87 -7.61
CA PRO A 72 35.19 -36.29 -7.63
C PRO A 72 35.93 -36.84 -6.39
N ASN A 73 36.62 -35.97 -5.65
CA ASN A 73 37.41 -36.33 -4.47
C ASN A 73 36.75 -35.92 -3.14
N THR A 74 35.49 -35.51 -3.16
CA THR A 74 34.73 -35.16 -1.95
C THR A 74 34.06 -36.41 -1.38
N PRO A 75 34.18 -36.70 -0.07
CA PRO A 75 33.51 -37.84 0.55
C PRO A 75 31.98 -37.76 0.42
N GLY A 76 31.35 -38.88 0.08
CA GLY A 76 29.90 -39.02 -0.03
C GLY A 76 29.37 -38.86 -1.46
N ASN A 77 28.07 -39.07 -1.64
CA ASN A 77 27.39 -38.93 -2.93
C ASN A 77 26.12 -38.11 -2.74
N LEU A 78 26.18 -36.86 -3.19
CA LEU A 78 25.11 -35.88 -3.12
C LEU A 78 24.82 -35.35 -4.52
N THR A 79 23.54 -35.24 -4.85
CA THR A 79 23.04 -34.52 -6.03
C THR A 79 22.04 -33.46 -5.61
N VAL A 80 22.22 -32.21 -6.03
CA VAL A 80 21.21 -31.16 -5.86
C VAL A 80 20.03 -31.48 -6.77
N THR A 81 18.82 -31.57 -6.23
CA THR A 81 17.62 -31.94 -7.00
C THR A 81 16.69 -30.78 -7.24
N ASP A 82 16.72 -29.75 -6.39
CA ASP A 82 15.93 -28.53 -6.55
C ASP A 82 16.55 -27.38 -5.75
N VAL A 83 16.33 -26.13 -6.18
CA VAL A 83 16.88 -24.94 -5.53
C VAL A 83 15.85 -23.82 -5.56
N TYR A 84 15.62 -23.22 -4.40
CA TYR A 84 14.79 -22.04 -4.22
C TYR A 84 15.68 -20.84 -3.90
N TYR A 85 15.41 -19.72 -4.57
CA TYR A 85 16.08 -18.44 -4.37
C TYR A 85 15.08 -17.41 -3.89
N SER A 86 15.51 -16.53 -3.00
CA SER A 86 14.75 -15.34 -2.67
C SER A 86 15.69 -14.16 -2.43
N PRO A 87 15.30 -12.95 -2.84
CA PRO A 87 16.16 -11.78 -2.72
C PRO A 87 16.28 -11.37 -1.25
N THR A 88 17.35 -10.67 -0.91
CA THR A 88 17.49 -9.96 0.35
C THR A 88 17.59 -8.45 0.09
N GLN A 89 17.52 -7.65 1.16
CA GLN A 89 17.59 -6.20 1.02
C GLN A 89 18.97 -5.70 0.52
N ASP A 90 20.03 -6.43 0.85
CA ASP A 90 21.42 -6.02 0.55
C ASP A 90 21.91 -6.50 -0.84
N GLY A 91 21.01 -7.10 -1.64
CA GLY A 91 21.34 -7.64 -2.96
C GLY A 91 21.86 -9.09 -2.93
N ASP A 92 22.13 -9.64 -1.74
CA ASP A 92 22.42 -11.06 -1.59
C ASP A 92 21.16 -11.91 -1.80
N VAL A 93 21.37 -13.22 -1.99
CA VAL A 93 20.32 -14.19 -2.27
C VAL A 93 20.26 -15.23 -1.17
N ARG A 94 19.08 -15.44 -0.57
CA ARG A 94 18.85 -16.59 0.30
C ARG A 94 18.62 -17.84 -0.56
N VAL A 95 19.35 -18.91 -0.26
CA VAL A 95 19.30 -20.16 -1.01
C VAL A 95 18.84 -21.31 -0.11
N ILE A 96 17.80 -22.02 -0.55
CA ILE A 96 17.39 -23.30 0.04
C ILE A 96 17.55 -24.37 -1.03
N ALA A 97 18.28 -25.43 -0.73
CA ALA A 97 18.51 -26.54 -1.65
C ALA A 97 17.78 -27.80 -1.18
N ARG A 98 17.23 -28.56 -2.13
CA ARG A 98 16.86 -29.97 -1.94
C ARG A 98 17.99 -30.81 -2.51
N VAL A 99 18.47 -31.76 -1.73
CA VAL A 99 19.57 -32.63 -2.15
C VAL A 99 19.22 -34.10 -1.92
N LEU A 100 19.58 -34.96 -2.86
CA LEU A 100 19.57 -36.41 -2.75
C LEU A 100 20.90 -36.87 -2.15
N LEU A 101 20.84 -37.47 -0.97
CA LEU A 101 21.97 -38.06 -0.27
C LEU A 101 21.91 -39.58 -0.42
N ARG A 102 22.99 -40.18 -0.92
CA ARG A 102 23.18 -41.64 -0.89
C ARG A 102 24.10 -42.00 0.26
N GLY A 103 23.56 -42.78 1.19
CA GLY A 103 24.21 -43.17 2.43
C GLY A 103 23.78 -44.57 2.84
N THR A 104 23.82 -44.85 4.13
CA THR A 104 23.51 -46.17 4.68
C THR A 104 22.69 -46.05 5.97
N LEU A 105 21.82 -47.02 6.24
CA LEU A 105 21.20 -47.16 7.56
C LEU A 105 22.19 -47.77 8.55
N THR A 106 22.18 -47.29 9.79
CA THR A 106 22.84 -48.00 10.89
C THR A 106 21.98 -49.17 11.37
N GLN A 107 22.50 -49.95 12.33
CA GLN A 107 21.70 -51.00 13.01
C GLN A 107 20.46 -50.44 13.72
N ASP A 108 20.43 -49.13 14.02
CA ASP A 108 19.21 -48.40 14.31
C ASP A 108 18.63 -47.87 12.98
N PRO A 109 17.50 -48.44 12.48
CA PRO A 109 16.91 -48.09 11.18
C PRO A 109 16.38 -46.65 11.13
N GLN A 110 16.38 -45.92 12.26
CA GLN A 110 16.02 -44.50 12.28
C GLN A 110 17.23 -43.57 12.07
N ARG A 111 18.47 -44.08 12.10
CA ARG A 111 19.68 -43.28 11.96
C ARG A 111 20.30 -43.47 10.58
N PHE A 112 20.19 -42.42 9.76
CA PHE A 112 20.81 -42.34 8.46
C PHE A 112 22.25 -41.83 8.58
N GLN A 113 23.20 -42.54 7.97
CA GLN A 113 24.60 -42.13 7.87
C GLN A 113 24.95 -41.69 6.45
N TYR A 114 25.70 -40.61 6.34
CA TYR A 114 26.22 -40.06 5.10
C TYR A 114 27.68 -39.66 5.30
N ALA A 115 28.56 -40.10 4.38
CA ALA A 115 30.00 -39.87 4.47
C ALA A 115 30.60 -40.23 5.85
N GLY A 116 30.11 -41.34 6.45
CA GLY A 116 30.56 -41.82 7.77
C GLY A 116 30.02 -41.05 8.98
N ARG A 117 29.11 -40.09 8.79
CA ARG A 117 28.51 -39.28 9.85
C ARG A 117 27.01 -39.51 9.92
N THR A 118 26.46 -39.63 11.13
CA THR A 118 24.99 -39.64 11.32
C THR A 118 24.45 -38.25 10.99
N LEU A 119 23.45 -38.18 10.10
CA LEU A 119 22.79 -36.94 9.72
C LEU A 119 21.34 -36.89 10.22
N GLY A 120 20.92 -35.69 10.57
CA GLY A 120 19.57 -35.33 10.96
C GLY A 120 19.35 -33.82 10.85
N ALA A 121 18.16 -33.38 11.24
CA ALA A 121 17.86 -31.95 11.30
C ALA A 121 18.79 -31.23 12.31
N GLY A 122 19.24 -30.04 11.95
CA GLY A 122 20.20 -29.23 12.71
C GLY A 122 21.67 -29.52 12.40
N ASN A 123 22.00 -30.61 11.68
CA ASN A 123 23.38 -30.85 11.26
C ASN A 123 23.78 -29.96 10.07
N GLU A 124 25.03 -29.51 10.06
CA GLU A 124 25.62 -28.81 8.91
C GLU A 124 25.94 -29.81 7.79
N LEU A 125 25.72 -29.37 6.55
CA LEU A 125 26.09 -30.08 5.33
C LEU A 125 26.84 -29.12 4.40
N THR A 126 28.06 -29.52 4.02
CA THR A 126 28.87 -28.79 3.04
C THR A 126 28.66 -29.39 1.65
N ILE A 127 28.36 -28.53 0.68
CA ILE A 127 28.26 -28.87 -0.74
C ILE A 127 29.48 -28.27 -1.43
N GLN A 128 30.41 -29.13 -1.83
CA GLN A 128 31.62 -28.76 -2.54
C GLN A 128 31.60 -29.31 -3.97
N THR A 129 31.45 -28.41 -4.93
CA THR A 129 31.48 -28.70 -6.37
C THR A 129 32.79 -28.14 -6.97
N PRO A 130 33.09 -28.38 -8.24
CA PRO A 130 34.21 -27.71 -8.92
C PRO A 130 34.08 -26.18 -8.97
N ASN A 131 32.86 -25.64 -8.88
CA ASN A 131 32.57 -24.22 -9.13
C ASN A 131 32.32 -23.43 -7.84
N TYR A 132 31.87 -24.08 -6.76
CA TYR A 132 31.55 -23.40 -5.50
C TYR A 132 31.71 -24.32 -4.29
N THR A 133 31.83 -23.70 -3.11
CA THR A 133 31.75 -24.39 -1.83
C THR A 133 30.83 -23.59 -0.92
N VAL A 134 29.76 -24.23 -0.45
CA VAL A 134 28.77 -23.64 0.45
C VAL A 134 28.43 -24.62 1.56
N SER A 135 28.17 -24.08 2.75
CA SER A 135 27.67 -24.83 3.90
C SER A 135 26.27 -24.37 4.24
N GLY A 136 25.45 -25.29 4.74
CA GLY A 136 24.15 -24.94 5.28
C GLY A 136 23.63 -25.96 6.28
N THR A 137 22.52 -25.62 6.92
CA THR A 137 21.92 -26.46 7.95
C THR A 137 20.83 -27.33 7.34
N ILE A 138 20.89 -28.63 7.61
CA ILE A 138 19.81 -29.55 7.27
C ILE A 138 18.60 -29.18 8.12
N THR A 139 17.53 -28.73 7.49
CA THR A 139 16.27 -28.42 8.17
C THR A 139 15.35 -29.63 8.21
N ARG A 140 15.42 -30.51 7.20
CA ARG A 140 14.59 -31.72 7.07
C ARG A 140 15.33 -32.84 6.36
N LEU A 141 14.97 -34.07 6.71
CA LEU A 141 15.43 -35.30 6.07
C LEU A 141 14.23 -36.21 5.80
N ASN A 142 13.99 -36.57 4.55
CA ASN A 142 12.83 -37.35 4.12
C ASN A 142 13.27 -38.56 3.28
N GLN A 143 12.40 -39.56 3.17
CA GLN A 143 12.62 -40.73 2.30
C GLN A 143 12.31 -40.43 0.82
N THR A 144 11.40 -39.49 0.56
CA THR A 144 10.90 -39.15 -0.78
C THR A 144 10.79 -37.63 -0.96
N GLY A 145 10.50 -37.21 -2.20
CA GLY A 145 10.30 -35.80 -2.57
C GLY A 145 11.58 -35.13 -3.06
N ALA A 146 11.77 -35.12 -4.38
CA ALA A 146 12.95 -34.52 -5.02
C ALA A 146 12.86 -32.98 -5.16
N THR A 147 11.67 -32.40 -4.97
CA THR A 147 11.42 -30.96 -5.14
C THR A 147 11.13 -30.26 -3.82
N LEU A 148 11.44 -28.97 -3.78
CA LEU A 148 11.02 -28.07 -2.71
C LEU A 148 9.54 -27.76 -2.86
N GLN A 149 8.87 -27.59 -1.72
CA GLN A 149 7.49 -27.15 -1.70
C GLN A 149 7.48 -25.63 -1.93
N THR A 150 7.25 -25.21 -3.16
CA THR A 150 7.11 -23.80 -3.56
C THR A 150 5.72 -23.56 -4.14
N ARG A 151 5.24 -22.32 -4.05
CA ARG A 151 3.98 -21.90 -4.68
C ARG A 151 3.99 -20.40 -4.91
N ASP A 152 3.05 -19.92 -5.71
CA ASP A 152 2.85 -18.48 -5.85
C ASP A 152 2.06 -17.92 -4.66
N ALA A 153 2.48 -16.75 -4.18
CA ALA A 153 1.72 -15.90 -3.29
C ALA A 153 1.50 -14.54 -3.97
N THR A 154 0.24 -14.09 -3.98
CA THR A 154 -0.09 -12.73 -4.42
C THR A 154 -0.29 -11.84 -3.22
N VAL A 155 0.39 -10.69 -3.18
CA VAL A 155 0.36 -9.75 -2.07
C VAL A 155 0.10 -8.33 -2.58
N GLN A 156 -0.53 -7.51 -1.73
CA GLN A 156 -0.53 -6.06 -1.89
C GLN A 156 0.49 -5.47 -0.92
N LEU A 157 1.44 -4.71 -1.45
CA LEU A 157 2.49 -4.02 -0.74
C LEU A 157 2.23 -2.52 -0.79
N ARG A 158 2.46 -1.82 0.32
CA ARG A 158 2.36 -0.36 0.41
C ARG A 158 3.67 0.23 0.89
N THR A 159 4.10 1.31 0.24
CA THR A 159 5.29 2.07 0.64
C THR A 159 5.15 3.56 0.29
N THR A 160 6.05 4.37 0.84
CA THR A 160 6.20 5.79 0.47
C THR A 160 7.61 5.97 -0.06
N VAL A 161 7.73 6.51 -1.26
CA VAL A 161 9.01 6.66 -1.97
C VAL A 161 9.13 8.07 -2.55
N SER A 162 10.32 8.43 -3.05
CA SER A 162 10.50 9.67 -3.81
C SER A 162 9.72 9.62 -5.12
N ALA A 163 9.49 10.79 -5.74
CA ALA A 163 8.91 10.88 -7.08
C ALA A 163 9.71 10.04 -8.08
N ASP A 164 11.03 10.19 -8.15
CA ASP A 164 11.89 9.44 -9.08
C ASP A 164 11.78 7.90 -8.92
N ILE A 165 11.67 7.40 -7.69
CA ILE A 165 11.47 5.97 -7.45
C ILE A 165 10.06 5.55 -7.85
N ALA A 166 9.03 6.35 -7.53
CA ALA A 166 7.67 6.05 -7.97
C ALA A 166 7.59 5.97 -9.50
N ASP A 167 8.29 6.87 -10.19
CA ASP A 167 8.49 6.95 -11.64
C ASP A 167 9.10 5.68 -12.24
N SER A 168 9.99 5.03 -11.50
CA SER A 168 10.64 3.79 -11.94
C SER A 168 9.78 2.52 -11.78
N ILE A 169 8.72 2.53 -10.96
CA ILE A 169 7.92 1.33 -10.65
C ILE A 169 6.80 1.15 -11.67
N SER A 170 6.83 0.04 -12.39
CA SER A 170 5.91 -0.29 -13.47
C SER A 170 5.27 -1.67 -13.34
N THR A 171 4.12 -1.85 -13.98
CA THR A 171 3.51 -3.18 -14.11
C THR A 171 4.32 -4.02 -15.09
N GLY A 172 4.66 -5.24 -14.71
CA GLY A 172 5.54 -6.13 -15.45
C GLY A 172 6.94 -6.23 -14.87
N ASP A 173 7.34 -5.33 -13.96
CA ASP A 173 8.67 -5.34 -13.36
C ASP A 173 8.93 -6.66 -12.64
N THR A 174 10.12 -7.23 -12.85
CA THR A 174 10.52 -8.52 -12.32
C THR A 174 11.60 -8.37 -11.27
N VAL A 175 11.41 -9.06 -10.14
CA VAL A 175 12.47 -9.25 -9.15
C VAL A 175 13.22 -10.52 -9.53
N VAL A 176 14.55 -10.39 -9.64
CA VAL A 176 15.46 -11.48 -10.02
C VAL A 176 16.37 -11.80 -8.85
N ALA A 177 16.58 -13.08 -8.58
CA ALA A 177 17.55 -13.58 -7.61
C ALA A 177 18.30 -14.75 -8.24
N ALA A 178 19.64 -14.72 -8.22
CA ALA A 178 20.49 -15.74 -8.83
C ALA A 178 20.16 -15.98 -10.32
N GLY A 179 19.87 -14.89 -11.05
CA GLY A 179 19.49 -14.94 -12.47
C GLY A 179 18.10 -15.53 -12.76
N ARG A 180 17.28 -15.83 -11.74
CA ARG A 180 15.91 -16.34 -11.89
C ARG A 180 14.88 -15.33 -11.42
N GLN A 181 13.81 -15.18 -12.19
CA GLN A 181 12.65 -14.39 -11.78
C GLN A 181 11.95 -15.06 -10.60
N VAL A 182 11.80 -14.32 -9.50
CA VAL A 182 11.22 -14.80 -8.23
C VAL A 182 9.99 -14.00 -7.81
N ALA A 183 9.78 -12.81 -8.38
CA ALA A 183 8.52 -12.07 -8.27
C ALA A 183 8.24 -11.20 -9.50
N THR A 184 6.99 -10.82 -9.68
CA THR A 184 6.51 -9.91 -10.72
C THR A 184 5.54 -8.91 -10.14
N VAL A 185 5.72 -7.63 -10.47
CA VAL A 185 4.75 -6.58 -10.22
C VAL A 185 3.59 -6.74 -11.20
N THR A 186 2.41 -7.09 -10.69
CA THR A 186 1.22 -7.37 -11.51
C THR A 186 0.21 -6.22 -11.54
N ALA A 187 0.38 -5.22 -10.68
CA ALA A 187 -0.30 -3.93 -10.78
C ALA A 187 0.42 -2.88 -9.93
N VAL A 188 0.34 -1.61 -10.33
CA VAL A 188 0.82 -0.47 -9.55
C VAL A 188 -0.25 0.62 -9.50
N THR A 189 -0.36 1.30 -8.36
CA THR A 189 -1.06 2.58 -8.26
C THR A 189 -0.22 3.52 -7.43
N ILE A 190 -0.06 4.73 -7.96
CA ILE A 190 0.68 5.81 -7.33
C ILE A 190 -0.33 6.87 -6.93
N THR A 191 -0.28 7.28 -5.68
CA THR A 191 -1.13 8.33 -5.12
C THR A 191 -0.27 9.43 -4.52
N PRO A 192 -0.76 10.67 -4.51
CA PRO A 192 0.04 11.78 -4.02
C PRO A 192 0.32 11.64 -2.52
N THR A 193 1.20 12.49 -2.00
CA THR A 193 1.26 12.81 -0.58
C THR A 193 1.13 14.32 -0.39
N SER A 194 1.07 14.78 0.86
CA SER A 194 1.18 16.20 1.18
C SER A 194 2.51 16.79 0.69
N ASN A 195 3.60 16.01 0.67
CA ASN A 195 4.89 16.41 0.12
C ASN A 195 4.96 16.08 -1.39
N PRO A 196 5.10 17.07 -2.29
CA PRO A 196 5.16 16.80 -3.73
C PRO A 196 6.36 15.94 -4.14
N ALA A 197 7.45 15.92 -3.37
CA ALA A 197 8.62 15.08 -3.65
C ALA A 197 8.44 13.60 -3.25
N GLN A 198 7.30 13.25 -2.65
CA GLN A 198 7.01 11.89 -2.18
C GLN A 198 5.65 11.40 -2.67
N HIS A 199 5.58 10.11 -2.97
CA HIS A 199 4.38 9.43 -3.42
C HIS A 199 4.12 8.16 -2.61
N HIS A 200 2.84 7.88 -2.36
CA HIS A 200 2.41 6.60 -1.84
C HIS A 200 2.26 5.63 -3.01
N VAL A 201 2.99 4.52 -2.96
CA VAL A 201 2.93 3.48 -3.99
C VAL A 201 2.26 2.25 -3.38
N THR A 202 1.20 1.79 -4.05
CA THR A 202 0.59 0.48 -3.78
C THR A 202 0.92 -0.45 -4.93
N VAL A 203 1.60 -1.53 -4.62
CA VAL A 203 2.04 -2.56 -5.57
C VAL A 203 1.27 -3.83 -5.30
N ARG A 204 0.75 -4.47 -6.35
CA ARG A 204 0.37 -5.87 -6.31
C ARG A 204 1.50 -6.68 -6.92
N ALA A 205 2.01 -7.67 -6.18
CA ALA A 205 3.08 -8.52 -6.65
C ALA A 205 2.70 -9.99 -6.49
N THR A 206 3.08 -10.80 -7.47
CA THR A 206 3.04 -12.27 -7.38
C THR A 206 4.47 -12.76 -7.20
N MET A 207 4.71 -13.55 -6.17
CA MET A 207 6.04 -14.01 -5.77
C MET A 207 6.05 -15.50 -5.53
N GLN A 208 7.10 -16.18 -5.96
CA GLN A 208 7.32 -17.58 -5.63
C GLN A 208 7.81 -17.65 -4.18
N VAL A 209 7.05 -18.33 -3.32
CA VAL A 209 7.36 -18.47 -1.90
C VAL A 209 7.75 -19.89 -1.56
N TYR A 210 8.66 -20.05 -0.61
CA TYR A 210 8.94 -21.35 -0.01
C TYR A 210 7.85 -21.68 1.02
N ALA A 211 7.09 -22.73 0.73
CA ALA A 211 5.97 -23.21 1.54
C ALA A 211 6.36 -24.53 2.23
N GLY A 212 7.35 -24.46 3.12
CA GLY A 212 7.69 -25.58 4.01
C GLY A 212 6.54 -25.95 4.98
N ASP A 213 6.86 -26.53 6.13
CA ASP A 213 5.81 -26.95 7.11
C ASP A 213 5.24 -25.78 7.94
N THR A 214 5.76 -24.57 7.72
CA THR A 214 5.40 -23.32 8.40
C THR A 214 4.71 -22.33 7.45
N GLN A 215 4.53 -21.08 7.88
CA GLN A 215 4.00 -20.01 7.03
C GLN A 215 4.88 -19.79 5.78
N PRO A 216 4.30 -19.45 4.62
CA PRO A 216 5.07 -19.23 3.40
C PRO A 216 6.08 -18.10 3.58
N GLN A 217 7.29 -18.31 3.06
CA GLN A 217 8.40 -17.37 3.23
C GLN A 217 8.88 -16.78 1.90
N PHE A 218 9.20 -15.48 1.93
CA PHE A 218 9.91 -14.76 0.89
C PHE A 218 10.93 -13.84 1.55
N ALA A 219 12.15 -13.72 0.99
CA ALA A 219 13.20 -12.86 1.54
C ALA A 219 13.48 -13.07 3.04
N ASN A 220 13.47 -14.33 3.48
CA ASN A 220 13.61 -14.74 4.90
C ASN A 220 12.50 -14.22 5.85
N GLN A 221 11.37 -13.77 5.31
CA GLN A 221 10.23 -13.31 6.09
C GLN A 221 8.99 -14.13 5.80
N SER A 222 8.19 -14.39 6.83
CA SER A 222 6.85 -14.94 6.66
C SER A 222 5.97 -13.92 5.95
N ILE A 223 5.28 -14.34 4.89
CA ILE A 223 4.36 -13.49 4.14
C ILE A 223 3.02 -13.40 4.88
N THR A 224 2.98 -12.51 5.87
CA THR A 224 1.80 -12.19 6.69
C THR A 224 1.44 -10.71 6.56
N LEU A 225 0.21 -10.33 6.94
CA LEU A 225 -0.17 -8.92 7.04
C LEU A 225 0.82 -8.17 7.96
N GLY A 226 1.26 -6.99 7.51
CA GLY A 226 2.24 -6.16 8.20
C GLY A 226 3.70 -6.51 7.96
N ALA A 227 4.02 -7.62 7.28
CA ALA A 227 5.40 -8.00 6.94
C ALA A 227 6.02 -7.02 5.92
N ASN A 228 7.35 -6.87 5.93
CA ASN A 228 8.09 -5.91 5.10
C ASN A 228 8.86 -6.64 4.00
N VAL A 229 8.30 -6.64 2.79
CA VAL A 229 8.85 -7.38 1.66
C VAL A 229 9.73 -6.46 0.80
N PRO A 230 11.00 -6.81 0.55
CA PRO A 230 11.82 -6.08 -0.41
C PRO A 230 11.39 -6.40 -1.84
N LEU A 231 11.32 -5.35 -2.66
CA LEU A 231 11.22 -5.41 -4.12
C LEU A 231 12.46 -4.71 -4.68
N THR A 232 13.43 -5.51 -5.10
CA THR A 232 14.67 -5.04 -5.69
C THR A 232 14.71 -5.46 -7.16
N THR A 233 14.86 -4.48 -8.04
CA THR A 233 15.04 -4.63 -9.49
C THR A 233 16.37 -3.99 -9.90
N THR A 234 16.67 -3.94 -11.19
CA THR A 234 17.81 -3.17 -11.70
C THR A 234 17.60 -1.67 -11.60
N GLU A 235 16.33 -1.22 -11.59
CA GLU A 235 15.97 0.20 -11.63
C GLU A 235 15.73 0.79 -10.23
N TYR A 236 15.26 -0.01 -9.28
CA TYR A 236 14.95 0.45 -7.93
C TYR A 236 15.10 -0.62 -6.87
N SER A 237 15.25 -0.19 -5.62
CA SER A 237 15.13 -1.04 -4.43
C SER A 237 14.21 -0.38 -3.42
N VAL A 238 13.09 -1.04 -3.10
CA VAL A 238 12.09 -0.53 -2.16
C VAL A 238 11.61 -1.64 -1.24
N THR A 239 11.27 -1.29 0.00
CA THR A 239 10.61 -2.21 0.93
C THR A 239 9.16 -1.79 1.11
N GLY A 240 8.25 -2.72 0.92
CA GLY A 240 6.81 -2.51 1.05
C GLY A 240 6.20 -3.34 2.17
N GLN A 241 5.26 -2.74 2.90
CA GLN A 241 4.50 -3.45 3.93
C GLN A 241 3.32 -4.21 3.30
N VAL A 242 3.14 -5.48 3.65
CA VAL A 242 2.01 -6.30 3.21
C VAL A 242 0.70 -5.79 3.83
N THR A 243 -0.19 -5.26 3.02
CA THR A 243 -1.52 -4.79 3.45
C THR A 243 -2.65 -5.77 3.10
N GLN A 244 -2.42 -6.68 2.15
CA GLN A 244 -3.40 -7.68 1.76
C GLN A 244 -2.73 -8.95 1.20
N LEU A 245 -3.34 -10.12 1.45
CA LEU A 245 -2.93 -11.41 0.90
C LEU A 245 -3.99 -11.93 -0.09
N GLY A 246 -3.56 -12.57 -1.16
CA GLY A 246 -4.45 -13.24 -2.13
C GLY A 246 -5.37 -12.30 -2.91
N THR A 247 -5.02 -11.02 -3.06
CA THR A 247 -5.88 -10.05 -3.74
C THR A 247 -5.87 -10.21 -5.26
N THR A 248 -7.03 -9.99 -5.89
CA THR A 248 -7.20 -10.02 -7.35
C THR A 248 -7.02 -8.66 -8.02
N GLY A 249 -7.06 -7.56 -7.25
CA GLY A 249 -6.92 -6.20 -7.76
C GLY A 249 -6.43 -5.20 -6.72
N LEU A 250 -6.17 -3.98 -7.16
CA LEU A 250 -5.97 -2.83 -6.28
C LEU A 250 -7.36 -2.27 -5.97
N ASN A 251 -7.74 -2.16 -4.69
CA ASN A 251 -9.07 -1.69 -4.28
C ASN A 251 -9.24 -0.19 -4.56
N LEU A 252 -9.37 0.18 -5.83
CA LEU A 252 -9.50 1.56 -6.29
C LEU A 252 -10.97 1.92 -6.46
N THR A 253 -11.30 3.18 -6.22
CA THR A 253 -12.62 3.74 -6.53
C THR A 253 -12.50 5.20 -6.92
N THR A 254 -13.58 5.76 -7.47
CA THR A 254 -13.69 7.19 -7.71
C THR A 254 -14.54 7.80 -6.59
N THR A 255 -14.06 8.88 -6.00
CA THR A 255 -14.77 9.61 -4.94
C THR A 255 -14.91 11.06 -5.32
N ASP A 256 -16.16 11.48 -5.56
CA ASP A 256 -16.48 12.87 -5.80
C ASP A 256 -16.44 13.69 -4.51
N VAL A 257 -15.84 14.87 -4.56
CA VAL A 257 -15.80 15.79 -3.43
C VAL A 257 -15.99 17.23 -3.88
N VAL A 258 -16.29 18.11 -2.92
CA VAL A 258 -16.12 19.56 -3.09
C VAL A 258 -15.04 20.01 -2.11
N MET A 259 -14.00 20.63 -2.65
CA MET A 259 -12.90 21.24 -1.93
C MET A 259 -13.13 22.75 -1.80
N GLU A 260 -13.00 23.30 -0.60
CA GLU A 260 -12.97 24.74 -0.34
C GLU A 260 -11.53 25.21 -0.12
N THR A 261 -11.15 26.31 -0.77
CA THR A 261 -9.86 26.96 -0.55
C THR A 261 -9.95 28.49 -0.75
N THR A 262 -8.91 29.21 -0.32
CA THR A 262 -8.72 30.64 -0.61
C THR A 262 -7.38 30.80 -1.30
N VAL A 263 -7.40 31.39 -2.49
CA VAL A 263 -6.24 31.47 -3.39
C VAL A 263 -6.04 32.91 -3.86
N ALA A 264 -4.87 33.21 -4.42
CA ALA A 264 -4.63 34.49 -5.08
C ALA A 264 -5.57 34.67 -6.29
N THR A 265 -5.92 35.91 -6.62
CA THR A 265 -6.79 36.23 -7.77
C THR A 265 -6.26 35.64 -9.08
N THR A 266 -4.95 35.66 -9.30
CA THR A 266 -4.31 35.05 -10.48
C THR A 266 -4.49 33.53 -10.53
N THR A 267 -4.34 32.85 -9.39
CA THR A 267 -4.63 31.41 -9.29
C THR A 267 -6.09 31.12 -9.54
N ALA A 268 -7.02 31.91 -8.99
CA ALA A 268 -8.45 31.74 -9.22
C ALA A 268 -8.84 31.87 -10.69
N GLN A 269 -8.18 32.75 -11.44
CA GLN A 269 -8.36 32.92 -12.89
C GLN A 269 -7.76 31.76 -13.70
N ALA A 270 -6.75 31.08 -13.16
CA ALA A 270 -6.14 29.92 -13.80
C ALA A 270 -6.91 28.62 -13.57
N LEU A 271 -7.80 28.57 -12.58
CA LEU A 271 -8.66 27.40 -12.34
C LEU A 271 -9.61 27.20 -13.52
N SER A 272 -9.62 25.99 -14.09
CA SER A 272 -10.56 25.61 -15.14
C SER A 272 -11.19 24.22 -14.90
N ALA A 273 -12.44 24.06 -15.33
CA ALA A 273 -13.06 22.73 -15.36
C ALA A 273 -12.39 21.89 -16.45
N GLY A 274 -12.09 20.63 -16.13
CA GLY A 274 -11.25 19.74 -16.93
C GLY A 274 -9.77 19.76 -16.55
N ASP A 275 -9.35 20.66 -15.65
CA ASP A 275 -7.98 20.62 -15.11
C ASP A 275 -7.72 19.31 -14.37
N THR A 276 -6.51 18.79 -14.51
CA THR A 276 -6.18 17.42 -14.08
C THR A 276 -4.91 17.40 -13.26
N TYR A 277 -5.00 16.81 -12.08
CA TYR A 277 -3.84 16.42 -11.29
C TYR A 277 -3.40 15.03 -11.72
N ARG A 278 -2.23 14.98 -12.34
CA ARG A 278 -1.61 13.74 -12.83
C ARG A 278 -0.39 13.36 -12.00
N ILE A 279 -0.21 12.07 -11.81
CA ILE A 279 1.04 11.45 -11.39
C ILE A 279 1.46 10.51 -12.51
N HIS A 280 2.61 10.80 -13.13
CA HIS A 280 3.01 10.31 -14.45
C HIS A 280 1.86 10.51 -15.47
N ASN A 281 1.44 9.43 -16.13
CA ASN A 281 0.35 9.40 -17.09
C ASN A 281 -1.00 9.05 -16.47
N THR A 282 -1.11 9.01 -15.13
CA THR A 282 -2.36 8.67 -14.42
C THR A 282 -2.99 9.93 -13.83
N THR A 283 -4.21 10.25 -14.26
CA THR A 283 -5.04 11.25 -13.58
C THR A 283 -5.47 10.73 -12.21
N VAL A 284 -5.06 11.42 -11.16
CA VAL A 284 -5.43 11.12 -9.76
C VAL A 284 -6.56 12.03 -9.26
N ALA A 285 -6.70 13.22 -9.83
CA ALA A 285 -7.87 14.07 -9.62
C ALA A 285 -8.22 14.85 -10.89
N GLU A 286 -9.50 15.09 -11.10
CA GLU A 286 -10.03 15.94 -12.16
C GLU A 286 -10.93 17.02 -11.57
N VAL A 287 -10.76 18.26 -12.02
CA VAL A 287 -11.61 19.39 -11.68
C VAL A 287 -12.87 19.33 -12.52
N THR A 288 -14.03 19.15 -11.89
CA THR A 288 -15.31 18.99 -12.60
C THR A 288 -16.17 20.25 -12.57
N SER A 289 -16.00 21.10 -11.56
CA SER A 289 -16.67 22.40 -11.50
C SER A 289 -15.92 23.37 -10.60
N ILE A 290 -16.08 24.66 -10.86
CA ILE A 290 -15.46 25.72 -10.08
C ILE A 290 -16.52 26.79 -9.78
N GLN A 291 -16.54 27.27 -8.55
CA GLN A 291 -17.28 28.47 -8.16
C GLN A 291 -16.31 29.35 -7.38
N VAL A 292 -16.09 30.57 -7.88
CA VAL A 292 -15.21 31.55 -7.24
C VAL A 292 -16.09 32.64 -6.63
N TYR A 293 -15.71 33.11 -5.45
CA TYR A 293 -16.40 34.18 -4.75
C TYR A 293 -15.41 35.26 -4.31
N PRO A 294 -15.84 36.54 -4.26
CA PRO A 294 -15.02 37.59 -3.68
C PRO A 294 -14.76 37.33 -2.20
N THR A 295 -13.61 37.80 -1.74
CA THR A 295 -13.32 37.90 -0.32
C THR A 295 -13.19 39.36 0.06
N GLY A 296 -13.05 39.63 1.35
CA GLY A 296 -12.75 40.99 1.80
C GLY A 296 -11.35 41.49 1.46
N ASN A 297 -10.50 40.64 0.88
CA ASN A 297 -9.21 41.01 0.34
C ASN A 297 -9.29 40.96 -1.20
N PRO A 298 -9.06 42.08 -1.92
CA PRO A 298 -9.20 42.13 -3.37
C PRO A 298 -8.19 41.25 -4.12
N THR A 299 -7.09 40.86 -3.47
CA THR A 299 -6.05 39.99 -4.05
C THR A 299 -6.32 38.50 -3.80
N GLN A 300 -7.38 38.17 -3.06
CA GLN A 300 -7.74 36.81 -2.71
C GLN A 300 -9.17 36.50 -3.10
N LYS A 301 -9.36 35.30 -3.65
CA LYS A 301 -10.67 34.76 -3.98
C LYS A 301 -10.87 33.45 -3.24
N ARG A 302 -12.11 33.19 -2.85
CA ARG A 302 -12.54 31.91 -2.29
C ARG A 302 -12.99 31.03 -3.45
N ALA A 303 -12.53 29.79 -3.49
CA ALA A 303 -12.95 28.84 -4.51
C ALA A 303 -13.58 27.61 -3.87
N LEU A 304 -14.73 27.19 -4.41
CA LEU A 304 -15.29 25.86 -4.25
C LEU A 304 -15.03 25.07 -5.53
N ILE A 305 -14.31 23.97 -5.40
CA ILE A 305 -13.81 23.17 -6.52
C ILE A 305 -14.43 21.78 -6.39
N GLY A 306 -15.29 21.41 -7.33
CA GLY A 306 -15.77 20.05 -7.50
C GLY A 306 -14.66 19.20 -8.09
N LEU A 307 -14.37 18.06 -7.45
CA LEU A 307 -13.29 17.16 -7.83
C LEU A 307 -13.81 15.73 -7.95
N SER A 308 -13.34 15.02 -8.97
CA SER A 308 -13.41 13.57 -9.08
C SER A 308 -12.05 13.00 -8.68
N LEU A 309 -11.96 12.33 -7.53
CA LEU A 309 -10.71 11.78 -7.00
C LEU A 309 -10.61 10.29 -7.30
N ARG A 310 -9.46 9.83 -7.80
CA ARG A 310 -9.10 8.41 -7.80
C ARG A 310 -8.54 8.04 -6.43
N THR A 311 -9.26 7.21 -5.69
CA THR A 311 -8.96 6.88 -4.29
C THR A 311 -8.63 5.40 -4.12
N VAL A 312 -7.87 5.10 -3.05
CA VAL A 312 -7.56 3.72 -2.63
C VAL A 312 -8.38 3.41 -1.39
N ILE A 313 -9.09 2.29 -1.38
CA ILE A 313 -9.84 1.81 -0.22
C ILE A 313 -8.86 1.17 0.77
N GLN A 314 -8.73 1.77 1.95
CA GLN A 314 -7.94 1.27 3.08
C GLN A 314 -8.89 1.02 4.25
N ASP A 315 -8.94 -0.22 4.75
CA ASP A 315 -9.84 -0.61 5.85
C ASP A 315 -11.31 -0.19 5.62
N GLY A 316 -11.78 -0.32 4.37
CA GLY A 316 -13.13 0.08 3.95
C GLY A 316 -13.33 1.59 3.73
N THR A 317 -12.31 2.42 3.95
CA THR A 317 -12.39 3.87 3.80
C THR A 317 -11.61 4.35 2.56
N PRO A 318 -12.22 5.12 1.64
CA PRO A 318 -11.50 5.76 0.55
C PRO A 318 -10.45 6.74 1.07
N THR A 319 -9.22 6.65 0.54
CA THR A 319 -8.10 7.53 0.88
C THR A 319 -7.57 8.24 -0.36
N PHE A 320 -7.16 9.49 -0.19
CA PHE A 320 -6.51 10.33 -1.19
C PHE A 320 -5.37 11.09 -0.52
N ALA A 321 -4.22 11.18 -1.20
CA ALA A 321 -3.03 11.84 -0.65
C ALA A 321 -2.56 11.29 0.72
N GLY A 322 -2.84 10.01 1.02
CA GLY A 322 -2.56 9.40 2.33
C GLY A 322 -3.59 9.70 3.43
N ALA A 323 -4.59 10.53 3.15
CA ALA A 323 -5.62 10.92 4.11
C ALA A 323 -6.99 10.32 3.76
N PRO A 324 -7.85 10.02 4.75
CA PRO A 324 -9.21 9.56 4.50
C PRO A 324 -10.04 10.66 3.83
N VAL A 325 -10.82 10.31 2.81
CA VAL A 325 -11.69 11.25 2.09
C VAL A 325 -12.96 11.49 2.90
N LYS A 326 -12.89 12.44 3.84
CA LYS A 326 -13.99 12.85 4.72
C LYS A 326 -14.03 14.38 4.88
N LEU A 327 -15.17 14.90 5.35
CA LEU A 327 -15.35 16.32 5.65
C LEU A 327 -14.22 16.85 6.55
N GLY A 328 -13.75 18.07 6.24
CA GLY A 328 -12.66 18.76 6.93
C GLY A 328 -11.26 18.33 6.53
N THR A 329 -11.09 17.22 5.80
CA THR A 329 -9.76 16.76 5.37
C THR A 329 -9.17 17.72 4.35
N THR A 330 -7.93 18.15 4.56
CA THR A 330 -7.20 18.96 3.57
C THR A 330 -6.53 18.05 2.54
N ILE A 331 -6.76 18.33 1.26
CA ILE A 331 -6.18 17.57 0.14
C ILE A 331 -5.42 18.52 -0.80
N PRO A 332 -4.32 18.05 -1.41
CA PRO A 332 -3.61 18.80 -2.44
C PRO A 332 -4.28 18.64 -3.81
N LEU A 333 -4.21 19.69 -4.63
CA LEU A 333 -4.56 19.70 -6.04
C LEU A 333 -3.45 20.40 -6.80
N ARG A 334 -2.73 19.63 -7.64
CA ARG A 334 -1.56 20.13 -8.37
C ARG A 334 -1.76 19.95 -9.86
N THR A 335 -1.55 21.01 -10.61
CA THR A 335 -1.59 21.02 -12.08
C THR A 335 -0.35 21.76 -12.58
N PRO A 336 -0.08 21.77 -13.90
CA PRO A 336 0.98 22.61 -14.45
C PRO A 336 0.79 24.12 -14.18
N ALA A 337 -0.45 24.55 -13.92
CA ALA A 337 -0.79 25.96 -13.73
C ALA A 337 -0.79 26.39 -12.25
N TYR A 338 -1.03 25.48 -11.30
CA TYR A 338 -1.14 25.82 -9.88
C TYR A 338 -0.89 24.62 -8.96
N ASP A 339 -0.41 24.90 -7.74
CA ASP A 339 -0.38 23.96 -6.62
C ASP A 339 -1.16 24.59 -5.46
N ILE A 340 -2.30 24.00 -5.12
CA ILE A 340 -3.16 24.48 -4.05
C ILE A 340 -3.55 23.34 -3.13
N SER A 341 -3.92 23.70 -1.91
CA SER A 341 -4.54 22.77 -0.96
C SER A 341 -5.85 23.36 -0.45
N GLY A 342 -6.81 22.51 -0.15
CA GLY A 342 -8.11 22.92 0.34
C GLY A 342 -8.79 21.85 1.18
N SER A 343 -9.78 22.26 1.96
CA SER A 343 -10.51 21.37 2.86
C SER A 343 -11.77 20.82 2.18
N ILE A 344 -12.01 19.53 2.34
CA ILE A 344 -13.22 18.88 1.83
C ILE A 344 -14.44 19.38 2.62
N VAL A 345 -15.38 20.02 1.91
CA VAL A 345 -16.65 20.50 2.49
C VAL A 345 -17.85 19.65 2.04
N ARG A 346 -17.65 18.74 1.09
CA ARG A 346 -18.64 17.74 0.69
C ARG A 346 -17.98 16.48 0.14
N VAL A 347 -18.59 15.33 0.37
CA VAL A 347 -18.16 14.02 -0.14
C VAL A 347 -19.33 13.36 -0.89
N ARG A 348 -19.02 12.52 -1.90
CA ARG A 348 -19.96 11.87 -2.83
C ARG A 348 -20.82 12.86 -3.62
N SER A 349 -20.29 14.04 -3.90
CA SER A 349 -20.94 15.02 -4.76
C SER A 349 -19.90 16.02 -5.27
N GLN A 350 -20.09 16.45 -6.51
CA GLN A 350 -19.30 17.48 -7.16
C GLN A 350 -19.94 18.88 -7.04
N THR A 351 -21.12 18.97 -6.41
CA THR A 351 -21.86 20.23 -6.24
C THR A 351 -21.75 20.75 -4.82
N PRO A 352 -21.59 22.07 -4.58
CA PRO A 352 -21.54 22.61 -3.23
C PRO A 352 -22.75 22.22 -2.35
N PRO A 353 -22.59 22.12 -1.02
CA PRO A 353 -23.69 21.78 -0.10
C PRO A 353 -24.94 22.65 -0.26
N GLY A 354 -26.10 22.08 0.06
CA GLY A 354 -27.39 22.78 0.04
C GLY A 354 -28.04 22.95 -1.32
N THR A 355 -29.25 23.52 -1.35
CA THR A 355 -30.03 23.84 -2.55
C THR A 355 -29.98 25.34 -2.83
N VAL A 356 -29.90 25.72 -4.12
CA VAL A 356 -29.90 27.13 -4.49
C VAL A 356 -31.28 27.73 -4.25
N THR A 357 -31.33 28.92 -3.64
CA THR A 357 -32.53 29.73 -3.49
C THR A 357 -32.18 31.21 -3.68
N ASN A 358 -33.21 32.06 -3.76
CA ASN A 358 -33.05 33.51 -3.74
C ASN A 358 -33.52 34.03 -2.38
N THR A 359 -32.70 34.87 -1.75
CA THR A 359 -32.99 35.47 -0.45
C THR A 359 -32.89 36.98 -0.58
N THR A 360 -33.91 37.70 -0.12
CA THR A 360 -33.85 39.16 -0.08
C THR A 360 -33.28 39.59 1.27
N VAL A 361 -32.26 40.44 1.24
CA VAL A 361 -31.61 40.93 2.45
C VAL A 361 -31.55 42.45 2.45
N ARG A 362 -31.53 43.04 3.65
CA ARG A 362 -31.12 44.43 3.87
C ARG A 362 -29.69 44.46 4.36
N ILE A 363 -28.90 45.35 3.79
CA ILE A 363 -27.47 45.49 4.07
C ILE A 363 -27.21 46.94 4.43
N GLN A 364 -26.47 47.17 5.50
CA GLN A 364 -26.00 48.49 5.90
C GLN A 364 -24.49 48.60 5.70
N ILE A 365 -24.05 49.72 5.14
CA ILE A 365 -22.64 50.09 5.02
C ILE A 365 -22.46 51.40 5.78
N GLU A 366 -21.63 51.38 6.82
CA GLU A 366 -21.46 52.52 7.71
C GLU A 366 -20.26 53.39 7.32
N GLY A 367 -20.44 54.71 7.36
CA GLY A 367 -19.36 55.69 7.35
C GLY A 367 -18.48 55.67 6.09
N ILE A 368 -19.08 55.53 4.92
CA ILE A 368 -18.34 55.52 3.64
C ILE A 368 -18.17 56.92 3.05
N ALA A 369 -17.17 57.05 2.17
CA ALA A 369 -16.95 58.30 1.43
C ALA A 369 -18.09 58.53 0.41
N PRO A 370 -18.52 59.78 0.18
CA PRO A 370 -19.54 60.11 -0.82
C PRO A 370 -19.23 59.55 -2.20
N THR A 371 -17.96 59.55 -2.62
CA THR A 371 -17.55 58.99 -3.92
C THR A 371 -17.85 57.50 -4.08
N ILE A 372 -17.87 56.73 -2.99
CA ILE A 372 -18.27 55.31 -3.01
C ILE A 372 -19.79 55.18 -2.97
N ALA A 373 -20.47 55.98 -2.13
CA ALA A 373 -21.92 56.00 -2.05
C ALA A 373 -22.57 56.40 -3.38
N ASP A 374 -22.10 57.49 -3.99
CA ASP A 374 -22.57 58.01 -5.28
C ASP A 374 -22.32 57.04 -6.43
N GLY A 375 -21.33 56.15 -6.29
CA GLY A 375 -21.05 55.12 -7.28
C GLY A 375 -22.00 53.92 -7.22
N LEU A 376 -22.81 53.77 -6.17
CA LEU A 376 -23.76 52.67 -6.00
C LEU A 376 -25.13 53.05 -6.58
N HIS A 377 -25.73 52.13 -7.34
CA HIS A 377 -27.04 52.34 -7.95
C HIS A 377 -27.89 51.07 -7.96
N VAL A 378 -29.21 51.23 -7.97
CA VAL A 378 -30.16 50.13 -8.14
C VAL A 378 -29.94 49.46 -9.50
N GLY A 379 -30.03 48.13 -9.54
CA GLY A 379 -29.83 47.33 -10.74
C GLY A 379 -28.41 46.77 -10.89
N MET A 380 -27.44 47.26 -10.11
CA MET A 380 -26.10 46.67 -10.05
C MET A 380 -26.15 45.19 -9.67
N THR A 381 -25.28 44.41 -10.27
CA THR A 381 -25.22 42.96 -10.07
C THR A 381 -23.81 42.48 -9.81
N GLU A 382 -23.69 41.49 -8.93
CA GLU A 382 -22.54 40.62 -8.89
C GLU A 382 -22.79 39.46 -9.85
N THR A 383 -22.02 39.40 -10.93
CA THR A 383 -22.14 38.36 -11.96
C THR A 383 -20.78 37.78 -12.29
N GLN A 384 -20.67 36.46 -12.22
CA GLN A 384 -19.48 35.73 -12.64
C GLN A 384 -19.90 34.52 -13.49
N ASP A 385 -19.23 34.33 -14.63
CA ASP A 385 -19.48 33.25 -15.59
C ASP A 385 -20.97 33.09 -15.95
N GLY A 386 -21.64 34.22 -16.19
CA GLY A 386 -23.07 34.29 -16.52
C GLY A 386 -24.02 34.05 -15.35
N THR A 387 -23.51 33.70 -14.16
CA THR A 387 -24.31 33.49 -12.95
C THR A 387 -24.39 34.78 -12.14
N THR A 388 -25.61 35.28 -11.88
CA THR A 388 -25.82 36.41 -10.97
C THR A 388 -25.92 35.91 -9.52
N TYR A 389 -25.02 36.38 -8.66
CA TYR A 389 -24.99 36.05 -7.23
C TYR A 389 -25.71 37.09 -6.37
N ALA A 390 -25.68 38.36 -6.77
CA ALA A 390 -26.41 39.41 -6.08
C ALA A 390 -26.97 40.42 -7.07
N ARG A 391 -28.13 40.99 -6.75
CA ARG A 391 -28.73 42.12 -7.47
C ARG A 391 -29.22 43.15 -6.48
N LEU A 392 -28.78 44.39 -6.62
CA LEU A 392 -29.32 45.51 -5.85
C LEU A 392 -30.70 45.89 -6.38
N THR A 393 -31.70 45.92 -5.51
CA THR A 393 -33.10 46.20 -5.87
C THR A 393 -33.63 47.49 -5.26
N ALA A 394 -33.06 47.96 -4.14
CA ALA A 394 -33.34 49.27 -3.57
C ALA A 394 -32.12 49.83 -2.85
N MET A 395 -32.04 51.16 -2.75
CA MET A 395 -30.96 51.86 -2.07
C MET A 395 -31.47 53.16 -1.46
N HIS A 396 -30.98 53.48 -0.27
CA HIS A 396 -31.15 54.79 0.38
C HIS A 396 -29.84 55.17 1.09
N THR A 397 -29.55 56.47 1.15
CA THR A 397 -28.31 57.00 1.74
C THR A 397 -28.65 58.11 2.72
N GLU A 398 -27.99 58.10 3.87
CA GLU A 398 -28.16 59.09 4.93
C GLU A 398 -26.78 59.63 5.37
N PRO A 399 -26.67 60.85 5.92
CA PRO A 399 -25.44 61.30 6.56
C PRO A 399 -25.08 60.37 7.73
N ALA A 400 -23.83 59.91 7.80
CA ALA A 400 -23.38 59.02 8.88
C ALA A 400 -23.48 59.72 10.25
N ILE A 401 -23.72 58.99 11.34
CA ILE A 401 -23.81 59.60 12.67
C ILE A 401 -22.48 59.49 13.42
N VAL A 402 -22.02 60.60 13.99
CA VAL A 402 -20.90 60.64 14.94
C VAL A 402 -21.41 60.90 16.36
N ILE A 403 -20.82 60.19 17.32
CA ILE A 403 -21.07 60.37 18.74
C ILE A 403 -19.92 61.20 19.32
N LEU A 404 -20.25 62.39 19.80
CA LEU A 404 -19.28 63.33 20.38
C LEU A 404 -19.51 63.40 21.89
N ARG A 405 -18.42 63.43 22.67
CA ARG A 405 -18.46 63.68 24.11
C ARG A 405 -17.88 65.06 24.39
N SER A 406 -18.63 65.92 25.08
CA SER A 406 -18.12 67.23 25.51
C SER A 406 -17.11 67.11 26.64
N GLU A 407 -16.37 68.18 26.91
CA GLU A 407 -15.47 68.29 28.09
C GLU A 407 -16.21 68.11 29.42
N SER A 408 -17.50 68.49 29.47
CA SER A 408 -18.40 68.26 30.62
C SER A 408 -18.93 66.82 30.71
N GLY A 409 -18.57 65.94 29.78
CA GLY A 409 -18.95 64.53 29.76
C GLY A 409 -20.30 64.22 29.10
N GLN A 410 -21.02 65.21 28.55
CA GLN A 410 -22.30 65.02 27.85
C GLN A 410 -22.10 64.39 26.46
N ILE A 411 -23.01 63.49 26.07
CA ILE A 411 -22.95 62.76 24.79
C ILE A 411 -23.93 63.39 23.79
N TYR A 412 -23.44 63.71 22.58
CA TYR A 412 -24.23 64.24 21.49
C TYR A 412 -24.16 63.34 20.25
N LYS A 413 -25.31 63.13 19.61
CA LYS A 413 -25.38 62.58 18.24
C LYS A 413 -25.39 63.74 17.23
N ARG A 414 -24.53 63.69 16.23
CA ARG A 414 -24.44 64.67 15.13
C ARG A 414 -24.22 63.94 13.81
N ALA A 415 -24.63 64.55 12.70
CA ALA A 415 -24.27 64.08 11.38
C ALA A 415 -22.76 64.28 11.14
N HIS A 416 -22.12 63.32 10.49
CA HIS A 416 -20.75 63.41 10.03
C HIS A 416 -20.72 64.42 8.88
N PRO A 417 -19.74 65.35 8.84
CA PRO A 417 -19.70 66.39 7.80
C PRO A 417 -19.43 65.89 6.37
N VAL A 418 -19.17 64.58 6.18
CA VAL A 418 -18.66 64.04 4.90
C VAL A 418 -19.14 62.61 4.69
N LYS A 419 -18.93 61.73 5.67
CA LYS A 419 -19.26 60.31 5.54
C LYS A 419 -20.78 60.07 5.52
N GLN A 420 -21.17 59.03 4.80
CA GLN A 420 -22.55 58.62 4.62
C GLN A 420 -22.74 57.16 5.05
N ASP A 421 -23.93 56.84 5.54
CA ASP A 421 -24.40 55.48 5.76
C ASP A 421 -25.29 55.09 4.58
N VAL A 422 -25.06 53.91 4.01
CA VAL A 422 -25.82 53.40 2.86
C VAL A 422 -26.61 52.16 3.26
N TYR A 423 -27.91 52.18 2.97
CA TYR A 423 -28.84 51.08 3.19
C TYR A 423 -29.25 50.49 1.85
N LEU A 424 -28.96 49.21 1.65
CA LEU A 424 -29.22 48.49 0.41
C LEU A 424 -30.25 47.38 0.66
N THR A 425 -31.15 47.17 -0.30
CA THR A 425 -31.89 45.91 -0.44
C THR A 425 -31.30 45.15 -1.61
N ALA A 426 -30.94 43.89 -1.39
CA ALA A 426 -30.37 43.03 -2.42
C ALA A 426 -31.06 41.67 -2.44
N THR A 427 -31.29 41.14 -3.64
CA THR A 427 -31.63 39.72 -3.82
C THR A 427 -30.35 38.94 -4.04
N LEU A 428 -30.06 38.01 -3.13
CA LEU A 428 -28.89 37.15 -3.15
C LEU A 428 -29.27 35.74 -3.62
N ARG A 429 -28.41 35.15 -4.45
CA ARG A 429 -28.43 33.71 -4.77
C ARG A 429 -27.74 32.98 -3.63
N THR A 430 -28.53 32.47 -2.69
CA THR A 430 -28.06 31.77 -1.49
C THR A 430 -28.16 30.27 -1.68
N ARG A 431 -27.61 29.51 -0.73
CA ARG A 431 -27.84 28.07 -0.61
C ARG A 431 -28.41 27.73 0.75
N GLN A 432 -29.53 27.02 0.78
CA GLN A 432 -30.11 26.45 2.00
C GLN A 432 -29.39 25.13 2.30
N THR A 433 -28.68 25.09 3.42
CA THR A 433 -28.01 23.87 3.93
C THR A 433 -28.75 23.35 5.16
N ASP A 434 -28.35 22.17 5.65
CA ASP A 434 -28.86 21.62 6.92
C ASP A 434 -28.51 22.50 8.12
N THR A 435 -27.47 23.34 7.99
CA THR A 435 -27.00 24.28 9.03
C THR A 435 -27.56 25.71 8.86
N GLY A 436 -28.39 25.94 7.86
CA GLY A 436 -28.99 27.25 7.57
C GLY A 436 -28.60 27.83 6.21
N LEU A 437 -28.96 29.10 6.01
CA LEU A 437 -28.67 29.85 4.79
C LEU A 437 -27.19 30.17 4.67
N THR A 438 -26.68 30.09 3.45
CA THR A 438 -25.30 30.46 3.12
C THR A 438 -25.24 31.34 1.88
N PHE A 439 -24.30 32.29 1.87
CA PHE A 439 -23.96 33.13 0.73
C PHE A 439 -22.44 33.10 0.57
N HIS A 440 -21.94 32.88 -0.65
CA HIS A 440 -20.50 32.70 -0.94
C HIS A 440 -19.81 31.65 -0.03
N ALA A 441 -20.51 30.55 0.24
CA ALA A 441 -20.09 29.47 1.14
C ALA A 441 -19.82 29.91 2.60
N ARG A 442 -20.39 31.04 3.03
CA ARG A 442 -20.39 31.51 4.41
C ARG A 442 -21.81 31.51 4.95
N SER A 443 -21.98 31.28 6.25
CA SER A 443 -23.29 31.42 6.89
C SER A 443 -23.83 32.82 6.67
N LEU A 444 -25.13 32.92 6.38
CA LEU A 444 -25.84 34.17 6.18
C LEU A 444 -26.87 34.33 7.32
N GLN A 445 -26.62 35.27 8.21
CA GLN A 445 -27.49 35.62 9.34
C GLN A 445 -27.52 37.14 9.52
N GLU A 446 -28.52 37.67 10.24
CA GLU A 446 -28.48 39.07 10.69
C GLU A 446 -27.20 39.33 11.51
N GLY A 447 -26.58 40.48 11.29
CA GLY A 447 -25.25 40.84 11.82
C GLY A 447 -24.07 40.28 11.01
N THR A 448 -24.29 39.42 10.02
CA THR A 448 -23.20 38.90 9.19
C THR A 448 -22.70 39.95 8.22
N GLN A 449 -21.38 40.11 8.13
CA GLN A 449 -20.76 40.96 7.12
C GLN A 449 -20.55 40.18 5.81
N ILE A 450 -21.08 40.72 4.71
CA ILE A 450 -20.94 40.14 3.37
C ILE A 450 -20.12 41.07 2.47
N VAL A 451 -19.55 40.48 1.42
CA VAL A 451 -18.82 41.21 0.37
C VAL A 451 -19.57 40.99 -0.93
N LEU A 452 -19.88 42.09 -1.62
CA LEU A 452 -20.49 42.07 -2.94
C LEU A 452 -19.54 42.71 -3.95
N ASP A 453 -19.28 42.00 -5.05
CA ASP A 453 -18.44 42.48 -6.14
C ASP A 453 -19.33 42.94 -7.31
N LEU A 454 -19.74 44.21 -7.29
CA LEU A 454 -20.75 44.77 -8.20
C LEU A 454 -20.16 45.22 -9.55
N GLY A 455 -19.04 44.62 -9.96
CA GLY A 455 -18.33 44.92 -11.19
C GLY A 455 -17.40 46.13 -11.09
N SER A 456 -17.95 47.34 -10.92
CA SER A 456 -17.14 48.57 -10.80
C SER A 456 -16.73 48.87 -9.35
N ILE A 457 -17.48 48.34 -8.37
CA ILE A 457 -17.28 48.62 -6.95
C ILE A 457 -17.44 47.31 -6.17
N THR A 458 -16.45 46.99 -5.34
CA THR A 458 -16.59 45.95 -4.31
C THR A 458 -16.98 46.61 -3.00
N ILE A 459 -18.10 46.19 -2.42
CA ILE A 459 -18.59 46.70 -1.13
C ILE A 459 -18.55 45.63 -0.06
N ARG A 460 -18.46 46.08 1.18
CA ARG A 460 -18.53 45.26 2.37
C ARG A 460 -19.58 45.86 3.29
N GLY A 461 -20.62 45.10 3.61
CA GLY A 461 -21.73 45.59 4.43
C GLY A 461 -22.26 44.53 5.37
N THR A 462 -22.96 44.98 6.41
CA THR A 462 -23.55 44.13 7.44
C THR A 462 -25.01 43.85 7.09
N VAL A 463 -25.41 42.59 7.09
CA VAL A 463 -26.80 42.18 6.90
C VAL A 463 -27.61 42.60 8.13
N THR A 464 -28.60 43.46 7.95
CA THR A 464 -29.47 43.94 9.04
C THR A 464 -30.81 43.23 9.09
N ASN A 465 -31.23 42.63 7.98
CA ASN A 465 -32.45 41.84 7.92
C ASN A 465 -32.42 40.80 6.78
N ILE A 466 -33.07 39.66 7.01
CA ILE A 466 -33.26 38.58 6.02
C ILE A 466 -34.76 38.32 5.88
N GLN A 467 -35.27 38.26 4.64
CA GLN A 467 -36.68 38.03 4.30
C GLN A 467 -36.92 36.66 3.70
#